data_AF-A0A8S9KE79-F1
#
_entry.id   AF-A0A8S9KE79-F1
#
_cell.length_a   1.000
_cell.length_b   1.000
_cell.length_c   1.000
_cell.angle_alpha   90.00
_cell.angle_beta   90.00
_cell.angle_gamma   90.00
#
_symmetry.space_group_name_H-M   'P 1'
#
loop_
_entity.id
_entity.type
_entity.pdbx_description
1 polymer ?
#
loop_
_entity_poly.entity_id
_entity_poly.type
_entity_poly.pdbx_seq_one_letter_code
_entity_poly.pdbx_strand_id
1 'polypeptide(L)'
;MNSTANSDNGRRNENCDAGDGQDLILHFLDKVRLSRGDAMEESEGEESPTELNTINSAGGFLIVSPDKLSVKYTNTNLHGHDVGVVQANKPAPFKCLTYYFEIFVKDAGVKGQIAIGFTKESFKMRRQPGWEVNSCGYHGDDGYLYRGKGIGEAFGPTYTTGDTVGGGINYGSQEFFFTKNGALVGKIPKDIKGHLFPTVAVHSQNEEVSVNFGKTKFAFDVKGYEASERNKQQMAIDKISIPPNIGYA
;
A
#
# COMPACT_ATOMS: atom_id res chain seq x y z
N MET A 1 89.08 25.40 -6.17
CA MET A 1 88.12 26.48 -6.46
C MET A 1 87.35 26.09 -7.70
N ASN A 2 86.02 26.18 -7.63
CA ASN A 2 85.07 25.72 -8.64
C ASN A 2 85.44 26.10 -10.07
N SER A 3 85.19 25.20 -11.01
CA SER A 3 84.84 25.58 -12.38
C SER A 3 83.79 24.63 -12.95
N THR A 4 82.66 25.25 -13.27
CA THR A 4 81.47 24.82 -13.98
C THR A 4 81.74 24.52 -15.46
N ALA A 5 81.01 23.57 -16.06
CA ALA A 5 80.36 23.72 -17.37
C ALA A 5 79.35 22.59 -17.68
N ASN A 6 78.19 23.00 -18.17
CA ASN A 6 77.10 22.21 -18.77
C ASN A 6 77.51 21.47 -20.05
N SER A 7 76.94 20.30 -20.35
CA SER A 7 75.78 20.17 -21.25
C SER A 7 75.53 18.71 -21.71
N ASP A 8 74.26 18.32 -21.56
CA ASP A 8 73.38 17.57 -22.45
C ASP A 8 73.48 16.06 -22.76
N ASN A 9 72.30 15.45 -22.51
CA ASN A 9 71.53 14.50 -23.33
C ASN A 9 71.67 12.96 -23.11
N GLY A 10 70.52 12.34 -22.79
CA GLY A 10 70.34 10.88 -22.79
C GLY A 10 69.09 10.35 -22.07
N ARG A 11 67.93 10.41 -22.75
CA ARG A 11 66.61 9.78 -22.42
C ARG A 11 66.66 8.42 -21.72
N ARG A 12 65.67 8.17 -20.84
CA ARG A 12 64.85 6.91 -20.81
C ARG A 12 63.52 7.10 -20.07
N ASN A 13 62.50 6.40 -20.59
CA ASN A 13 61.08 6.47 -20.33
C ASN A 13 60.65 6.13 -18.89
N GLU A 14 59.63 6.85 -18.40
CA GLU A 14 58.72 6.35 -17.37
C GLU A 14 57.31 6.25 -17.98
N ASN A 15 56.81 5.01 -18.07
CA ASN A 15 55.42 4.71 -18.42
C ASN A 15 54.54 5.08 -17.22
N CYS A 16 53.64 6.05 -17.40
CA CYS A 16 52.53 6.28 -16.49
C CYS A 16 51.38 5.32 -16.84
N ASP A 17 50.95 4.62 -15.80
CA ASP A 17 49.91 3.60 -15.78
C ASP A 17 48.55 4.20 -16.15
N ALA A 18 47.88 3.60 -17.14
CA ALA A 18 46.55 3.99 -17.58
C ALA A 18 45.53 3.39 -16.62
N GLY A 19 45.02 4.22 -15.71
CA GLY A 19 43.93 3.87 -14.81
C GLY A 19 42.64 3.57 -15.56
N ASP A 20 42.20 2.33 -15.41
CA ASP A 20 41.01 1.68 -15.95
C ASP A 20 39.71 2.49 -15.71
N GLY A 21 39.18 3.06 -16.79
CA GLY A 21 37.92 3.82 -16.83
C GLY A 21 36.71 2.98 -17.26
N GLN A 22 36.85 1.66 -17.37
CA GLN A 22 35.75 0.71 -17.35
C GLN A 22 35.63 0.30 -15.88
N ASP A 23 34.57 0.52 -15.13
CA ASP A 23 33.25 0.03 -15.48
C ASP A 23 32.23 0.48 -14.42
N LEU A 24 32.18 1.78 -14.11
CA LEU A 24 31.29 2.29 -13.06
C LEU A 24 29.81 2.00 -13.36
N ILE A 25 29.45 1.96 -14.65
CA ILE A 25 28.10 1.62 -15.10
C ILE A 25 27.84 0.13 -14.94
N LEU A 26 28.76 -0.77 -15.34
CA LEU A 26 28.55 -2.20 -15.10
C LEU A 26 28.63 -2.54 -13.62
N HIS A 27 29.43 -1.85 -12.82
CA HIS A 27 29.46 -2.00 -11.36
C HIS A 27 28.16 -1.49 -10.71
N PHE A 28 27.56 -0.41 -11.22
CA PHE A 28 26.23 0.01 -10.79
C PHE A 28 25.15 -0.97 -11.23
N LEU A 29 25.20 -1.47 -12.46
CA LEU A 29 24.26 -2.48 -12.98
C LEU A 29 24.41 -3.82 -12.25
N ASP A 30 25.63 -4.20 -11.87
CA ASP A 30 25.90 -5.39 -11.04
C ASP A 30 25.46 -5.17 -9.61
N LYS A 31 25.63 -3.99 -9.02
CA LYS A 31 25.03 -3.69 -7.71
C LYS A 31 23.50 -3.69 -7.77
N VAL A 32 22.89 -3.29 -8.88
CA VAL A 32 21.44 -3.38 -9.11
C VAL A 32 21.01 -4.84 -9.34
N ARG A 33 21.83 -5.68 -9.98
CA ARG A 33 21.60 -7.12 -10.14
C ARG A 33 21.81 -7.91 -8.84
N LEU A 34 22.82 -7.56 -8.05
CA LEU A 34 23.16 -8.15 -6.75
C LEU A 34 22.16 -7.72 -5.66
N SER A 35 21.63 -6.48 -5.72
CA SER A 35 20.51 -6.07 -4.86
C SER A 35 19.15 -6.64 -5.30
N ARG A 36 19.04 -7.12 -6.54
CA ARG A 36 17.96 -8.00 -7.02
C ARG A 36 18.23 -9.49 -6.77
N GLY A 37 19.38 -9.83 -6.19
CA GLY A 37 19.90 -11.19 -6.08
C GLY A 37 19.43 -11.99 -4.87
N ASP A 38 18.63 -11.42 -3.96
CA ASP A 38 17.96 -12.19 -2.92
C ASP A 38 16.45 -12.29 -3.23
N ALA A 39 16.00 -13.54 -3.35
CA ALA A 39 14.66 -14.02 -3.71
C ALA A 39 14.30 -14.04 -5.21
N MET A 40 15.05 -14.81 -6.00
CA MET A 40 14.44 -15.60 -7.08
C MET A 40 14.03 -16.97 -6.52
N GLU A 41 13.02 -16.98 -5.65
CA GLU A 41 12.13 -18.14 -5.58
C GLU A 41 11.21 -18.05 -6.80
N GLU A 42 11.15 -19.13 -7.59
CA GLU A 42 10.14 -19.30 -8.64
C GLU A 42 8.76 -19.09 -8.01
N SER A 43 8.14 -17.94 -8.27
CA SER A 43 6.91 -17.58 -7.58
C SER A 43 5.76 -18.42 -8.11
N GLU A 44 5.24 -19.32 -7.29
CA GLU A 44 3.81 -19.53 -7.29
C GLU A 44 3.15 -18.14 -7.22
N GLY A 45 2.21 -17.88 -8.14
CA GLY A 45 1.60 -16.56 -8.27
C GLY A 45 1.11 -16.03 -6.91
N GLU A 46 1.37 -14.76 -6.60
CA GLU A 46 0.92 -14.15 -5.36
C GLU A 46 -0.60 -14.26 -5.24
N GLU A 47 -1.07 -15.11 -4.33
CA GLU A 47 -2.49 -15.35 -4.14
C GLU A 47 -3.21 -14.10 -3.63
N SER A 48 -4.30 -13.73 -4.28
CA SER A 48 -5.11 -12.60 -3.88
C SER A 48 -6.10 -12.95 -2.76
N PRO A 49 -6.47 -12.00 -1.89
CA PRO A 49 -7.52 -12.17 -0.90
C PRO A 49 -8.83 -12.57 -1.55
N THR A 50 -9.52 -13.57 -0.99
CA THR A 50 -10.76 -14.13 -1.56
C THR A 50 -11.87 -14.31 -0.54
N GLU A 51 -11.54 -14.28 0.75
CA GLU A 51 -12.46 -14.47 1.87
C GLU A 51 -11.90 -13.81 3.14
N LEU A 52 -12.78 -13.62 4.12
CA LEU A 52 -12.44 -13.15 5.46
C LEU A 52 -11.83 -14.29 6.29
N ASN A 53 -10.80 -13.97 7.07
CA ASN A 53 -10.11 -14.94 7.92
C ASN A 53 -10.97 -15.29 9.15
N THR A 54 -11.46 -16.52 9.20
CA THR A 54 -12.30 -17.01 10.31
C THR A 54 -11.50 -17.54 11.50
N ILE A 55 -10.19 -17.79 11.35
CA ILE A 55 -9.32 -18.36 12.40
C ILE A 55 -8.75 -17.24 13.28
N ASN A 56 -8.32 -16.13 12.67
CA ASN A 56 -7.80 -14.94 13.35
C ASN A 56 -8.80 -13.77 13.31
N SER A 57 -10.03 -14.00 13.74
CA SER A 57 -11.00 -12.92 13.96
C SER A 57 -10.97 -12.47 15.43
N ALA A 58 -11.33 -11.22 15.71
CA ALA A 58 -11.56 -10.76 17.08
C ALA A 58 -12.77 -11.51 17.66
N GLY A 59 -12.53 -12.74 18.15
CA GLY A 59 -13.57 -13.63 18.65
C GLY A 59 -14.44 -12.95 19.71
N GLY A 60 -15.75 -13.14 19.58
CA GLY A 60 -16.76 -12.75 20.57
C GLY A 60 -17.60 -11.51 20.26
N PHE A 61 -17.20 -10.65 19.32
CA PHE A 61 -17.93 -9.40 19.02
C PHE A 61 -18.55 -9.32 17.63
N LEU A 62 -17.98 -10.07 16.69
CA LEU A 62 -18.56 -10.26 15.37
C LEU A 62 -18.73 -11.75 15.06
N ILE A 63 -19.59 -12.00 14.08
CA ILE A 63 -19.70 -13.29 13.41
C ILE A 63 -19.40 -13.06 11.92
N VAL A 64 -18.55 -13.91 11.36
CA VAL A 64 -18.37 -14.02 9.92
C VAL A 64 -19.39 -15.04 9.41
N SER A 65 -20.18 -14.66 8.41
CA SER A 65 -21.18 -15.55 7.82
C SER A 65 -20.54 -16.75 7.10
N PRO A 66 -21.29 -17.84 6.83
CA PRO A 66 -20.75 -19.03 6.17
C PRO A 66 -20.17 -18.79 4.76
N ASP A 67 -20.59 -17.71 4.09
CA ASP A 67 -20.02 -17.26 2.82
C ASP A 67 -18.58 -16.73 2.94
N LYS A 68 -18.11 -16.50 4.18
CA LYS A 68 -16.85 -15.85 4.54
C LYS A 68 -16.64 -14.49 3.89
N LEU A 69 -17.72 -13.81 3.52
CA LEU A 69 -17.72 -12.50 2.89
C LEU A 69 -18.59 -11.51 3.63
N SER A 70 -19.43 -11.96 4.57
CA SER A 70 -20.23 -11.05 5.39
C SER A 70 -19.79 -11.04 6.85
N VAL A 71 -19.87 -9.88 7.49
CA VAL A 71 -19.57 -9.66 8.91
C VAL A 71 -20.77 -9.00 9.56
N LYS A 72 -21.11 -9.47 10.76
CA LYS A 72 -22.15 -8.86 11.60
C LYS A 72 -21.67 -8.67 13.02
N TYR A 73 -21.91 -7.49 13.58
CA TYR A 73 -21.73 -7.24 15.01
C TYR A 73 -22.89 -7.87 15.81
N THR A 74 -22.57 -8.72 16.78
CA THR A 74 -23.58 -9.51 17.50
C THR A 74 -23.63 -9.22 19.00
N ASN A 75 -22.66 -8.47 19.53
CA ASN A 75 -22.65 -8.14 20.95
C ASN A 75 -23.67 -7.04 21.27
N THR A 76 -24.26 -7.12 22.46
CA THR A 76 -25.21 -6.14 23.00
C THR A 76 -24.61 -5.28 24.11
N ASN A 77 -23.48 -5.69 24.67
CA ASN A 77 -22.75 -4.92 25.68
C ASN A 77 -21.75 -4.00 24.98
N LEU A 78 -22.01 -2.69 25.02
CA LEU A 78 -21.23 -1.69 24.30
C LEU A 78 -20.11 -1.12 25.19
N HIS A 79 -18.99 -1.82 25.34
CA HIS A 79 -17.77 -1.18 25.85
C HIS A 79 -16.96 -0.61 24.68
N GLY A 80 -16.26 0.51 24.89
CA GLY A 80 -15.48 1.17 23.85
C GLY A 80 -14.29 0.37 23.30
N HIS A 81 -14.05 -0.84 23.81
CA HIS A 81 -13.02 -1.78 23.35
C HIS A 81 -13.62 -3.03 22.68
N ASP A 82 -14.94 -3.15 22.59
CA ASP A 82 -15.62 -4.33 22.06
C ASP A 82 -15.75 -4.23 20.53
N VAL A 83 -14.63 -3.98 19.84
CA VAL A 83 -14.60 -3.87 18.38
C VAL A 83 -14.52 -5.27 17.77
N GLY A 84 -15.47 -5.59 16.90
CA GLY A 84 -15.35 -6.71 15.97
C GLY A 84 -14.46 -6.31 14.81
N VAL A 85 -13.33 -6.96 14.62
CA VAL A 85 -12.43 -6.72 13.47
C VAL A 85 -12.02 -8.05 12.84
N VAL A 86 -11.91 -8.05 11.52
CA VAL A 86 -11.49 -9.21 10.74
C VAL A 86 -10.63 -8.77 9.55
N GLN A 87 -9.55 -9.50 9.33
CA GLN A 87 -8.68 -9.35 8.17
C GLN A 87 -9.10 -10.33 7.08
N ALA A 88 -8.74 -10.06 5.83
CA ALA A 88 -8.82 -11.07 4.78
C ALA A 88 -7.86 -12.23 5.03
N ASN A 89 -8.07 -13.35 4.34
CA ASN A 89 -7.26 -14.56 4.48
C ASN A 89 -5.82 -14.44 3.93
N LYS A 90 -5.56 -13.46 3.07
CA LYS A 90 -4.27 -13.21 2.42
C LYS A 90 -3.97 -11.70 2.42
N PRO A 91 -2.70 -11.30 2.26
CA PRO A 91 -2.36 -9.90 2.07
C PRO A 91 -2.81 -9.40 0.69
N ALA A 92 -2.99 -8.09 0.55
CA ALA A 92 -3.12 -7.41 -0.73
C ALA A 92 -1.87 -7.68 -1.58
N PRO A 93 -2.02 -8.18 -2.82
CA PRO A 93 -0.90 -8.40 -3.72
C PRO A 93 -0.14 -7.11 -3.98
N PHE A 94 1.18 -7.15 -3.92
CA PHE A 94 2.03 -5.96 -4.14
C PHE A 94 2.71 -5.97 -5.52
N LYS A 95 2.71 -7.10 -6.23
CA LYS A 95 3.21 -7.21 -7.61
C LYS A 95 2.17 -6.75 -8.66
N CYS A 96 1.39 -5.71 -8.35
CA CYS A 96 0.39 -5.11 -9.25
C CYS A 96 0.44 -3.58 -9.17
N LEU A 97 -0.17 -2.87 -10.13
CA LEU A 97 -0.25 -1.40 -10.05
C LEU A 97 -1.20 -0.98 -8.93
N THR A 98 -2.34 -1.65 -8.81
CA THR A 98 -3.37 -1.31 -7.85
C THR A 98 -4.01 -2.58 -7.28
N TYR A 99 -4.17 -2.61 -5.96
CA TYR A 99 -5.07 -3.54 -5.28
C TYR A 99 -6.30 -2.76 -4.77
N TYR A 100 -7.47 -3.37 -4.83
CA TYR A 100 -8.73 -2.74 -4.44
C TYR A 100 -9.77 -3.77 -3.98
N PHE A 101 -10.55 -3.42 -2.97
CA PHE A 101 -11.69 -4.19 -2.49
C PHE A 101 -12.82 -3.25 -2.04
N GLU A 102 -14.04 -3.74 -2.00
CA GLU A 102 -15.22 -2.98 -1.55
C GLU A 102 -15.91 -3.65 -0.38
N ILE A 103 -16.50 -2.84 0.48
CA ILE A 103 -17.56 -3.25 1.39
C ILE A 103 -18.88 -2.66 0.91
N PHE A 104 -19.96 -3.39 1.12
CA PHE A 104 -21.32 -2.88 1.03
C PHE A 104 -21.93 -2.89 2.43
N VAL A 105 -22.41 -1.74 2.89
CA VAL A 105 -23.02 -1.59 4.20
C VAL A 105 -24.47 -2.07 4.12
N LYS A 106 -24.72 -3.28 4.61
CA LYS A 106 -26.08 -3.85 4.63
C LYS A 106 -26.93 -3.21 5.71
N ASP A 107 -26.34 -2.94 6.86
CA ASP A 107 -26.96 -2.27 7.99
C ASP A 107 -25.88 -1.49 8.75
N ALA A 108 -26.05 -0.19 8.91
CA ALA A 108 -25.18 0.66 9.71
C ALA A 108 -25.38 0.46 11.22
N GLY A 109 -26.37 -0.33 11.63
CA GLY A 109 -26.68 -0.57 13.03
C GLY A 109 -27.01 0.72 13.78
N VAL A 110 -26.69 0.74 15.08
CA VAL A 110 -27.07 1.85 15.96
C VAL A 110 -26.19 3.10 15.77
N LYS A 111 -24.89 2.93 15.48
CA LYS A 111 -23.94 4.05 15.43
C LYS A 111 -23.18 4.20 14.11
N GLY A 112 -23.20 3.21 13.20
CA GLY A 112 -22.47 3.29 11.93
C GLY A 112 -20.95 3.31 12.07
N GLN A 113 -20.40 2.77 13.17
CA GLN A 113 -18.97 2.69 13.49
C GLN A 113 -18.28 1.55 12.73
N ILE A 114 -18.52 1.55 11.43
CA ILE A 114 -17.98 0.61 10.47
C ILE A 114 -16.72 1.22 9.88
N ALA A 115 -15.62 0.47 9.85
CA ALA A 115 -14.37 0.91 9.27
C ALA A 115 -13.85 -0.06 8.20
N ILE A 116 -13.27 0.52 7.14
CA ILE A 116 -12.56 -0.19 6.07
C ILE A 116 -11.12 0.30 6.02
N GLY A 117 -10.16 -0.60 5.80
CA GLY A 117 -8.79 -0.19 5.59
C GLY A 117 -7.80 -1.32 5.44
N PHE A 118 -6.56 -1.03 5.84
CA PHE A 118 -5.43 -1.92 5.70
C PHE A 118 -4.64 -2.01 7.00
N THR A 119 -4.28 -3.23 7.40
CA THR A 119 -3.52 -3.50 8.62
C THR A 119 -2.40 -4.50 8.36
N LYS A 120 -1.37 -4.53 9.22
CA LYS A 120 -0.38 -5.62 9.20
C LYS A 120 -0.96 -6.93 9.73
N GLU A 121 -0.30 -8.04 9.41
CA GLU A 121 -0.61 -9.37 9.99
C GLU A 121 -0.63 -9.35 11.52
N SER A 122 0.32 -8.66 12.15
CA SER A 122 0.43 -8.52 13.61
C SER A 122 -0.54 -7.51 14.23
N PHE A 123 -1.55 -7.05 13.49
CA PHE A 123 -2.48 -6.04 13.96
C PHE A 123 -3.21 -6.51 15.22
N LYS A 124 -3.26 -5.62 16.22
CA LYS A 124 -3.93 -5.90 17.49
C LYS A 124 -5.43 -6.00 17.26
N MET A 125 -5.96 -7.21 17.40
CA MET A 125 -7.40 -7.45 17.36
C MET A 125 -8.14 -6.64 18.44
N ARG A 126 -9.43 -6.37 18.20
CA ARG A 126 -10.30 -5.48 19.02
C ARG A 126 -9.99 -3.99 18.89
N ARG A 127 -9.43 -3.59 17.75
CA ARG A 127 -9.17 -2.20 17.38
C ARG A 127 -9.66 -1.99 15.95
N GLN A 128 -10.13 -0.79 15.64
CA GLN A 128 -10.48 -0.44 14.27
C GLN A 128 -9.22 -0.15 13.44
N PRO A 129 -9.22 -0.43 12.13
CA PRO A 129 -8.13 -0.02 11.24
C PRO A 129 -7.82 1.46 11.40
N GLY A 130 -6.53 1.79 11.54
CA GLY A 130 -6.06 3.14 11.78
C GLY A 130 -5.93 3.54 13.26
N TRP A 131 -6.43 2.76 14.22
CA TRP A 131 -6.23 3.07 15.64
C TRP A 131 -4.88 2.63 16.20
N GLU A 132 -4.20 1.69 15.53
CA GLU A 132 -2.90 1.15 15.95
C GLU A 132 -1.81 1.41 14.91
N VAL A 133 -0.57 1.51 15.34
CA VAL A 133 0.57 1.71 14.42
C VAL A 133 0.59 0.68 13.29
N ASN A 134 1.09 1.08 12.12
CA ASN A 134 1.09 0.25 10.91
C ASN A 134 -0.33 -0.18 10.46
N SER A 135 -1.32 0.69 10.67
CA SER A 135 -2.65 0.54 10.09
C SER A 135 -3.19 1.87 9.59
N CYS A 136 -4.09 1.77 8.61
CA CYS A 136 -4.84 2.88 8.05
C CYS A 136 -6.30 2.47 7.91
N GLY A 137 -7.24 3.36 8.23
CA GLY A 137 -8.67 3.08 8.09
C GLY A 137 -9.50 4.33 7.88
N TYR A 138 -10.53 4.19 7.06
CA TYR A 138 -11.58 5.18 6.83
C TYR A 138 -12.84 4.74 7.59
N HIS A 139 -13.41 5.65 8.38
CA HIS A 139 -14.46 5.37 9.37
C HIS A 139 -15.79 5.98 8.92
N GLY A 140 -16.88 5.23 9.13
CA GLY A 140 -18.19 5.55 8.56
C GLY A 140 -18.99 6.57 9.35
N ASP A 141 -18.82 6.61 10.68
CA ASP A 141 -19.58 7.46 11.60
C ASP A 141 -19.17 8.93 11.53
N ASP A 142 -17.89 9.23 11.27
CA ASP A 142 -17.34 10.58 11.21
C ASP A 142 -16.76 10.98 9.84
N GLY A 143 -16.54 10.00 8.95
CA GLY A 143 -15.89 10.25 7.65
C GLY A 143 -14.39 10.51 7.77
N TYR A 144 -13.78 10.20 8.91
CA TYR A 144 -12.37 10.49 9.17
C TYR A 144 -11.46 9.35 8.73
N LEU A 145 -10.21 9.73 8.49
CA LEU A 145 -9.11 8.82 8.23
C LEU A 145 -8.24 8.69 9.49
N TYR A 146 -7.94 7.45 9.85
CA TYR A 146 -7.10 7.11 11.00
C TYR A 146 -5.80 6.43 10.52
N ARG A 147 -4.67 6.82 11.11
CA ARG A 147 -3.31 6.43 10.65
C ARG A 147 -2.36 6.05 11.79
N GLY A 148 -2.85 5.21 12.69
CA GLY A 148 -2.10 4.53 13.75
C GLY A 148 -1.85 5.31 15.03
N LYS A 149 -2.63 6.37 15.29
CA LYS A 149 -2.52 7.19 16.50
C LYS A 149 -3.83 7.35 17.28
N GLY A 150 -4.92 6.71 16.83
CA GLY A 150 -6.26 6.83 17.44
C GLY A 150 -6.91 8.21 17.32
N ILE A 151 -6.25 9.16 16.64
CA ILE A 151 -6.78 10.49 16.33
C ILE A 151 -7.09 10.50 14.83
N GLY A 152 -8.33 10.83 14.50
CA GLY A 152 -8.82 10.89 13.12
C GLY A 152 -8.55 12.26 12.49
N GLU A 153 -8.36 12.25 11.18
CA GLU A 153 -8.19 13.44 10.34
C GLU A 153 -9.38 13.55 9.39
N ALA A 154 -9.91 14.77 9.21
CA ALA A 154 -10.99 15.01 8.26
C ALA A 154 -10.55 14.56 6.85
N PHE A 155 -11.36 13.73 6.19
CA PHE A 155 -10.96 13.07 4.95
C PHE A 155 -12.08 12.99 3.93
N GLY A 156 -13.21 12.39 4.29
CA GLY A 156 -14.30 12.11 3.38
C GLY A 156 -15.68 12.33 4.00
N PRO A 157 -16.76 12.07 3.23
CA PRO A 157 -18.11 12.03 3.79
C PRO A 157 -18.25 10.86 4.78
N THR A 158 -19.28 10.88 5.61
CA THR A 158 -19.71 9.67 6.34
C THR A 158 -20.29 8.64 5.36
N TYR A 159 -20.49 7.40 5.80
CA TYR A 159 -21.21 6.38 5.03
C TYR A 159 -22.09 5.51 5.92
N THR A 160 -23.15 4.96 5.34
CA THR A 160 -24.22 4.27 6.08
C THR A 160 -24.88 3.18 5.24
N THR A 161 -25.97 2.59 5.73
CA THR A 161 -26.77 1.56 5.07
C THR A 161 -27.02 1.90 3.60
N GLY A 162 -26.68 0.97 2.71
CA GLY A 162 -26.86 1.10 1.26
C GLY A 162 -25.65 1.70 0.53
N ASP A 163 -24.64 2.22 1.24
CA ASP A 163 -23.41 2.70 0.61
C ASP A 163 -22.45 1.54 0.30
N THR A 164 -21.77 1.65 -0.85
CA THR A 164 -20.60 0.86 -1.20
C THR A 164 -19.34 1.69 -0.98
N VAL A 165 -18.41 1.21 -0.16
CA VAL A 165 -17.17 1.91 0.17
C VAL A 165 -15.99 1.05 -0.21
N GLY A 166 -15.01 1.61 -0.90
CA GLY A 166 -13.82 0.89 -1.33
C GLY A 166 -12.54 1.38 -0.66
N GLY A 167 -11.60 0.47 -0.52
CA GLY A 167 -10.24 0.74 -0.06
C GLY A 167 -9.25 0.17 -1.08
N GLY A 168 -8.25 0.96 -1.46
CA GLY A 168 -7.25 0.55 -2.42
C GLY A 168 -5.84 1.02 -2.08
N ILE A 169 -4.88 0.32 -2.66
CA ILE A 169 -3.46 0.65 -2.63
C ILE A 169 -3.01 0.85 -4.07
N ASN A 170 -2.52 2.04 -4.40
CA ASN A 170 -1.76 2.27 -5.62
C ASN A 170 -0.27 2.08 -5.31
N TYR A 171 0.30 0.95 -5.75
CA TYR A 171 1.72 0.65 -5.54
C TYR A 171 2.64 1.45 -6.47
N GLY A 172 2.12 1.98 -7.58
CA GLY A 172 2.87 2.85 -8.48
C GLY A 172 3.16 4.22 -7.86
N SER A 173 2.17 4.83 -7.20
CA SER A 173 2.33 6.12 -6.49
C SER A 173 2.64 5.97 -5.00
N GLN A 174 2.59 4.74 -4.46
CA GLN A 174 2.64 4.47 -3.01
C GLN A 174 1.59 5.28 -2.25
N GLU A 175 0.33 5.15 -2.65
CA GLU A 175 -0.80 5.83 -2.01
C GLU A 175 -1.86 4.82 -1.57
N PHE A 176 -2.49 5.08 -0.41
CA PHE A 176 -3.82 4.56 -0.13
C PHE A 176 -4.86 5.46 -0.79
N PHE A 177 -5.95 4.88 -1.25
CA PHE A 177 -7.10 5.63 -1.72
C PHE A 177 -8.40 4.96 -1.28
N PHE A 178 -9.44 5.77 -1.14
CA PHE A 178 -10.76 5.30 -0.74
C PHE A 178 -11.82 5.82 -1.69
N THR A 179 -12.93 5.10 -1.77
CA THR A 179 -14.03 5.41 -2.68
C THR A 179 -15.36 5.27 -1.94
N LYS A 180 -16.37 5.96 -2.45
CA LYS A 180 -17.75 5.84 -1.99
C LYS A 180 -18.66 5.86 -3.21
N ASN A 181 -19.54 4.86 -3.33
CA ASN A 181 -20.54 4.71 -4.39
C ASN A 181 -19.94 4.90 -5.80
N GLY A 182 -18.76 4.32 -6.03
CA GLY A 182 -18.07 4.40 -7.31
C GLY A 182 -17.33 5.71 -7.60
N ALA A 183 -17.31 6.66 -6.67
CA ALA A 183 -16.52 7.90 -6.76
C ALA A 183 -15.29 7.86 -5.85
N LEU A 184 -14.17 8.42 -6.32
CA LEU A 184 -12.95 8.59 -5.52
C LEU A 184 -13.21 9.62 -4.40
N VAL A 185 -12.95 9.25 -3.15
CA VAL A 185 -13.06 10.14 -1.98
C VAL A 185 -11.77 10.93 -1.79
N GLY A 186 -10.64 10.23 -1.78
CA GLY A 186 -9.35 10.85 -1.56
C GLY A 186 -8.20 9.86 -1.65
N LYS A 187 -6.98 10.41 -1.69
CA LYS A 187 -5.72 9.66 -1.68
C LYS A 187 -4.82 10.21 -0.59
N ILE A 188 -4.01 9.35 0.00
CA ILE A 188 -3.01 9.70 1.00
C ILE A 188 -1.75 8.84 0.83
N PRO A 189 -0.55 9.36 1.18
CA PRO A 189 0.68 8.58 1.09
C PRO A 189 0.62 7.30 1.92
N LYS A 190 1.04 6.18 1.32
CA LYS A 190 1.23 4.90 2.00
C LYS A 190 2.58 4.90 2.73
N ASP A 191 2.55 5.32 3.98
CA ASP A 191 3.69 5.32 4.90
C ASP A 191 3.93 3.98 5.58
N ILE A 192 3.11 2.97 5.31
CA ILE A 192 3.21 1.63 5.91
C ILE A 192 3.93 0.67 4.96
N LYS A 193 5.02 0.06 5.43
CA LYS A 193 5.84 -0.91 4.68
C LYS A 193 5.41 -2.36 4.94
N GLY A 194 5.70 -3.24 3.98
CA GLY A 194 5.43 -4.67 4.05
C GLY A 194 4.03 -5.07 3.57
N HIS A 195 3.69 -6.34 3.78
CA HIS A 195 2.38 -6.90 3.41
C HIS A 195 1.28 -6.29 4.27
N LEU A 196 0.19 -5.91 3.62
CA LEU A 196 -0.98 -5.33 4.25
C LEU A 196 -2.19 -6.18 3.92
N PHE A 197 -3.04 -6.40 4.91
CA PHE A 197 -4.26 -7.15 4.79
C PHE A 197 -5.43 -6.19 4.66
N PRO A 198 -6.35 -6.41 3.72
CA PRO A 198 -7.66 -5.78 3.74
C PRO A 198 -8.34 -6.10 5.07
N THR A 199 -8.87 -5.08 5.73
CA THR A 199 -9.43 -5.22 7.07
C THR A 199 -10.72 -4.45 7.18
N VAL A 200 -11.71 -5.08 7.82
CA VAL A 200 -13.02 -4.52 8.07
C VAL A 200 -13.32 -4.61 9.56
N ALA A 201 -13.91 -3.56 10.13
CA ALA A 201 -14.34 -3.54 11.52
C ALA A 201 -15.77 -3.04 11.66
N VAL A 202 -16.43 -3.55 12.69
CA VAL A 202 -17.76 -3.21 13.18
C VAL A 202 -17.67 -3.02 14.70
N HIS A 203 -18.40 -2.08 15.26
CA HIS A 203 -18.30 -1.68 16.66
C HIS A 203 -19.65 -1.32 17.31
N SER A 204 -20.74 -1.35 16.56
CA SER A 204 -22.07 -1.11 17.10
C SER A 204 -23.08 -2.21 16.78
N GLN A 205 -24.08 -2.31 17.64
CA GLN A 205 -25.14 -3.30 17.53
C GLN A 205 -25.82 -3.24 16.15
N ASN A 206 -26.02 -4.43 15.57
CA ASN A 206 -26.65 -4.68 14.26
C ASN A 206 -25.84 -4.25 13.04
N GLU A 207 -24.64 -3.69 13.20
CA GLU A 207 -23.79 -3.39 12.05
C GLU A 207 -23.52 -4.65 11.23
N GLU A 208 -23.78 -4.57 9.93
CA GLU A 208 -23.64 -5.68 9.01
C GLU A 208 -23.10 -5.19 7.67
N VAL A 209 -22.06 -5.87 7.19
CA VAL A 209 -21.38 -5.55 5.93
C VAL A 209 -21.10 -6.81 5.13
N SER A 210 -21.09 -6.69 3.81
CA SER A 210 -20.52 -7.71 2.91
C SER A 210 -19.31 -7.16 2.18
N VAL A 211 -18.33 -8.02 1.92
CA VAL A 211 -17.05 -7.68 1.31
C VAL A 211 -16.98 -8.29 -0.09
N ASN A 212 -16.54 -7.47 -1.05
CA ASN A 212 -16.20 -7.88 -2.40
C ASN A 212 -14.69 -7.75 -2.60
N PHE A 213 -13.99 -8.89 -2.68
CA PHE A 213 -12.57 -8.95 -3.03
C PHE A 213 -12.32 -9.02 -4.56
N GLY A 214 -13.32 -8.72 -5.38
CA GLY A 214 -13.26 -8.78 -6.84
C GLY A 214 -13.97 -10.00 -7.46
N LYS A 215 -14.74 -10.75 -6.67
CA LYS A 215 -15.61 -11.84 -7.18
C LYS A 215 -16.78 -11.31 -8.00
N THR A 216 -17.26 -10.11 -7.67
CA THR A 216 -18.28 -9.40 -8.43
C THR A 216 -17.73 -8.07 -8.94
N LYS A 217 -18.42 -7.48 -9.93
CA LYS A 217 -18.04 -6.18 -10.47
C LYS A 217 -18.05 -5.11 -9.37
N PHE A 218 -16.97 -4.35 -9.27
CA PHE A 218 -16.88 -3.20 -8.37
C PHE A 218 -17.79 -2.05 -8.81
N ALA A 219 -18.26 -1.27 -7.84
CA ALA A 219 -18.93 0.01 -8.10
C ALA A 219 -17.94 1.03 -8.69
N PHE A 220 -16.69 1.03 -8.23
CA PHE A 220 -15.62 1.88 -8.75
C PHE A 220 -14.99 1.30 -10.03
N ASP A 221 -14.71 2.18 -11.01
CA ASP A 221 -13.98 1.79 -12.23
C ASP A 221 -12.46 1.73 -11.98
N VAL A 222 -12.00 0.63 -11.39
CA VAL A 222 -10.57 0.38 -11.13
C VAL A 222 -9.74 0.42 -12.42
N LYS A 223 -10.26 -0.11 -13.54
CA LYS A 223 -9.52 -0.15 -14.81
C LYS A 223 -9.33 1.26 -15.38
N GLY A 224 -10.38 2.07 -15.36
CA GLY A 224 -10.31 3.49 -15.75
C GLY A 224 -9.37 4.27 -14.83
N TYR A 225 -9.41 4.02 -13.53
CA TYR A 225 -8.48 4.61 -12.56
C TYR A 225 -7.03 4.28 -12.90
N GLU A 226 -6.68 3.01 -13.08
CA GLU A 226 -5.33 2.60 -13.42
C GLU A 226 -4.84 3.20 -14.75
N ALA A 227 -5.69 3.25 -15.76
CA ALA A 227 -5.37 3.88 -17.04
C ALA A 227 -5.06 5.37 -16.86
N SER A 228 -5.84 6.07 -16.02
CA SER A 228 -5.60 7.47 -15.72
C SER A 228 -4.27 7.69 -14.98
N GLU A 229 -3.91 6.79 -14.06
CA GLU A 229 -2.65 6.90 -13.30
C GLU A 229 -1.44 6.59 -14.18
N ARG A 230 -1.52 5.58 -15.06
CA ARG A 230 -0.49 5.30 -16.07
C ARG A 230 -0.25 6.49 -16.99
N ASN A 231 -1.33 7.13 -17.46
CA ASN A 231 -1.23 8.31 -18.32
C ASN A 231 -0.56 9.49 -17.59
N LYS A 232 -0.90 9.74 -16.32
CA LYS A 232 -0.24 10.78 -15.52
C LYS A 232 1.25 10.52 -15.35
N GLN A 233 1.64 9.27 -15.09
CA GLN A 233 3.05 8.88 -14.97
C GLN A 233 3.80 9.09 -16.29
N GLN A 234 3.22 8.68 -17.42
CA GLN A 234 3.83 8.89 -18.74
C GLN A 234 4.03 10.38 -19.02
N MET A 235 3.00 11.20 -18.78
CA MET A 235 3.11 12.66 -18.95
C MET A 235 4.16 13.31 -18.05
N ALA A 236 4.41 12.75 -16.86
CA ALA A 236 5.45 13.23 -15.96
C ALA A 236 6.85 12.86 -16.49
N ILE A 237 7.03 11.64 -17.00
CA ILE A 237 8.28 11.17 -17.62
C ILE A 237 8.63 12.01 -18.85
N ASP A 238 7.66 12.24 -19.73
CA ASP A 238 7.86 12.99 -20.98
C ASP A 238 8.31 14.45 -20.74
N LYS A 239 8.04 15.00 -19.55
CA LYS A 239 8.45 16.35 -19.15
C LYS A 239 9.87 16.41 -18.57
N ILE A 240 10.52 15.28 -18.29
CA ILE A 240 11.88 15.25 -17.75
C ILE A 240 12.85 15.51 -18.89
N SER A 241 13.41 16.73 -18.95
CA SER A 241 14.51 17.06 -19.87
C SER A 241 15.80 16.43 -19.37
N ILE A 242 16.44 15.60 -20.20
CA ILE A 242 17.77 15.06 -19.91
C ILE A 242 18.81 16.12 -20.34
N PRO A 243 19.70 16.60 -19.44
CA PRO A 243 20.77 17.49 -19.84
C PRO A 243 21.68 16.82 -20.89
N PRO A 244 22.12 17.54 -21.94
CA PRO A 244 23.05 16.98 -22.90
C PRO A 244 24.37 16.63 -22.18
N ASN A 245 24.80 15.38 -22.39
CA ASN A 245 26.02 14.81 -21.83
C ASN A 245 27.22 15.68 -22.24
N ILE A 246 27.89 16.34 -21.29
CA ILE A 246 29.14 17.05 -21.54
C ILE A 246 30.21 15.98 -21.73
N GLY A 247 30.40 15.57 -22.99
CA GLY A 247 31.57 14.78 -23.38
C GLY A 247 32.81 15.64 -23.17
N TYR A 248 33.61 15.30 -22.17
CA TYR A 248 34.97 15.81 -22.05
C TYR A 248 35.77 15.24 -23.23
N ALA A 249 36.14 16.14 -24.15
CA ALA A 249 37.14 15.90 -25.18
C ALA A 249 38.55 16.03 -24.60
#